data_AF-A0A6B1G2B7-F1
#
_entry.id   AF-A0A6B1G2B7-F1
#
_cell.length_a   1.000
_cell.length_b   1.000
_cell.length_c   1.000
_cell.angle_alpha   90.00
_cell.angle_beta   90.00
_cell.angle_gamma   90.00
#
_symmetry.space_group_name_H-M   'P 1'
#
loop_
_entity.id
_entity.type
_entity.pdbx_description
1 polymer ?
#
loop_
_entity_poly.entity_id
_entity_poly.type
_entity_poly.pdbx_seq_one_letter_code
_entity_poly.pdbx_strand_id
1 'polypeptide(L)' 'MHITIDLDDKLIEDAMSCSGATTKREMVETALRLLVKLKSQEKVRSLRGQLRWEGDLETMRLSCAPVKAN' A
#
# COMPACT_ATOMS: atom_id res chain seq x y z
N MET A 1 -13.71 20.46 -8.53
CA MET A 1 -12.93 21.58 -7.95
C MET A 1 -11.63 21.70 -8.75
N HIS A 2 -11.25 22.92 -9.13
CA HIS A 2 -9.97 23.17 -9.79
C HIS A 2 -9.03 23.82 -8.76
N ILE A 3 -7.78 23.38 -8.73
CA ILE A 3 -6.75 23.88 -7.83
C ILE A 3 -5.50 24.07 -8.68
N THR A 4 -4.85 25.22 -8.53
CA THR A 4 -3.51 25.46 -9.08
C THR A 4 -2.48 25.14 -8.00
N ILE A 5 -1.53 24.28 -8.33
CA ILE A 5 -0.51 23.77 -7.40
C ILE A 5 0.80 23.71 -8.16
N ASP A 6 1.84 24.30 -7.59
CA ASP A 6 3.19 24.25 -8.13
C ASP A 6 3.86 22.93 -7.69
N LEU A 7 4.34 22.17 -8.66
CA LEU A 7 4.96 20.86 -8.49
C LEU A 7 6.25 20.81 -9.30
N ASP A 8 7.24 20.08 -8.80
CA ASP A 8 8.48 19.83 -9.55
C ASP A 8 8.20 18.87 -10.72
N ASP A 9 8.67 19.23 -11.91
CA ASP A 9 8.48 18.45 -13.13
C ASP A 9 9.11 17.06 -13.04
N LYS A 10 10.26 16.94 -12.36
CA LYS A 10 10.92 15.63 -12.17
C LYS A 10 10.07 14.70 -11.33
N LEU A 11 9.43 15.24 -10.29
CA LEU A 11 8.55 14.47 -9.42
C LEU A 11 7.32 13.96 -10.19
N ILE A 12 6.79 14.75 -11.12
CA ILE A 12 5.67 14.33 -11.98
C ILE A 12 6.11 13.23 -12.93
N GLU A 13 7.28 13.34 -13.54
CA GLU A 13 7.82 12.33 -14.46
C GLU A 13 8.02 10.97 -13.77
N ASP A 14 8.63 11.00 -12.58
CA ASP A 14 8.80 9.81 -11.75
C ASP A 14 7.43 9.23 -11.33
N ALA A 15 6.51 10.08 -10.87
CA ALA A 15 5.20 9.64 -10.41
C ALA A 15 4.35 9.04 -11.55
N MET A 16 4.38 9.64 -12.75
CA MET A 16 3.69 9.11 -13.93
C MET A 16 4.27 7.77 -14.36
N SER A 17 5.60 7.64 -14.33
CA SER A 17 6.30 6.39 -14.65
C SER A 17 5.96 5.27 -13.67
N CYS A 18 5.86 5.59 -12.37
CA CYS A 18 5.51 4.61 -11.34
C CYS A 18 4.01 4.29 -11.27
N SER A 19 3.13 5.26 -11.52
CA SER A 19 1.69 5.07 -11.35
C SER A 19 0.99 4.48 -12.57
N GLY A 20 1.61 4.54 -13.76
CA GLY A 20 0.99 4.11 -15.03
C GLY A 20 -0.25 4.92 -15.41
N ALA A 21 -0.40 6.13 -14.86
CA ALA A 21 -1.57 6.98 -15.09
C ALA A 21 -1.47 7.67 -16.45
N THR A 22 -2.61 7.87 -17.10
CA THR A 22 -2.66 8.50 -18.42
C THR A 22 -2.68 10.02 -18.35
N THR A 23 -3.13 10.58 -17.21
CA THR A 23 -3.27 12.02 -17.02
C THR A 23 -2.73 12.48 -15.66
N LYS A 24 -2.26 13.74 -15.61
CA LYS A 24 -1.78 14.38 -14.37
C LYS A 24 -2.86 14.38 -13.27
N ARG A 25 -4.15 14.53 -13.63
CA ARG A 25 -5.26 14.50 -12.68
C ARG A 25 -5.43 13.12 -12.04
N GLU A 26 -5.43 12.08 -12.85
CA GLU A 26 -5.57 10.69 -12.40
C GLU A 26 -4.40 10.27 -11.50
N MET A 27 -3.18 10.68 -11.84
CA MET A 27 -2.00 10.49 -11.00
C MET A 27 -2.18 11.16 -9.62
N VAL A 28 -2.62 12.43 -9.58
CA VAL A 28 -2.86 13.14 -8.29
C VAL A 28 -3.95 12.44 -7.48
N GLU A 29 -5.06 12.06 -8.10
CA GLU A 29 -6.15 11.38 -7.38
C GLU A 29 -5.69 10.05 -6.78
N THR A 30 -4.94 9.27 -7.56
CA THR A 30 -4.39 7.99 -7.11
C THR A 30 -3.43 8.18 -5.94
N ALA A 31 -2.54 9.17 -6.03
CA ALA A 31 -1.60 9.51 -4.96
C ALA A 31 -2.32 9.93 -3.67
N LEU A 32 -3.35 10.78 -3.77
CA LEU A 32 -4.14 11.22 -2.61
C LEU A 32 -4.91 10.06 -1.96
N ARG A 33 -5.51 9.18 -2.78
CA ARG A 33 -6.20 7.98 -2.28
C ARG A 33 -5.24 7.04 -1.56
N LEU A 34 -4.03 6.86 -2.11
CA LEU A 34 -2.98 6.06 -1.48
C LEU A 34 -2.55 6.66 -0.15
N LEU A 35 -2.36 7.99 -0.08
CA LEU A 35 -1.99 8.68 1.15
C LEU A 35 -3.01 8.44 2.27
N VAL A 36 -4.31 8.58 1.98
CA VAL A 36 -5.38 8.31 2.94
C VAL A 36 -5.34 6.86 3.42
N LYS A 37 -5.13 5.91 2.49
CA LYS A 37 -5.04 4.48 2.82
C LYS A 37 -3.82 4.17 3.70
N LEU A 38 -2.68 4.79 3.45
CA LEU A 38 -1.48 4.62 4.27
C LEU A 38 -1.69 5.18 5.68
N LYS A 39 -2.33 6.35 5.80
CA LYS A 39 -2.66 6.95 7.09
C LYS A 39 -3.71 6.18 7.87
N SER A 40 -4.69 5.57 7.21
CA SER A 40 -5.63 4.67 7.90
C SER A 40 -4.93 3.41 8.41
N GLN A 41 -3.97 2.88 7.65
CA GLN A 41 -3.15 1.73 8.08
C GLN A 41 -2.19 2.07 9.22
N GLU A 42 -1.70 3.31 9.36
CA GLU A 42 -0.88 3.73 10.50
C GLU A 42 -1.57 3.46 11.85
N LYS A 43 -2.88 3.70 11.95
CA LYS A 43 -3.68 3.39 13.16
C LYS A 43 -3.71 1.90 13.47
N VAL A 44 -3.66 1.05 12.44
CA VAL A 44 -3.56 -0.41 12.62
C VAL A 44 -2.13 -0.79 13.00
N ARG A 45 -1.12 -0.10 12.47
CA ARG A 45 0.29 -0.32 12.82
C ARG A 45 0.57 0.02 14.29
N SER A 46 -0.09 1.02 14.88
CA SER A 46 0.07 1.33 16.30
C SER A 46 -0.46 0.24 17.24
N LEU A 47 -1.33 -0.63 16.75
CA LEU A 47 -1.84 -1.79 17.51
C LEU A 47 -0.89 -3.00 17.45
N ARG A 48 0.19 -2.95 16.64
CA ARG A 48 1.22 -4.00 16.61
C ARG A 48 1.91 -4.10 17.97
N GLY A 49 1.91 -5.30 18.55
CA GLY A 49 2.51 -5.58 19.86
C GLY A 49 1.58 -5.37 21.05
N GLN A 50 0.42 -4.71 20.88
CA GLN A 50 -0.59 -4.57 21.92
C GLN A 50 -1.63 -5.71 21.87
N LEU A 51 -1.88 -6.22 20.67
CA LEU A 51 -2.81 -7.33 20.45
C LEU A 51 -2.12 -8.65 20.76
N ARG A 52 -2.69 -9.40 21.71
CA ARG A 52 -2.27 -10.77 22.01
C ARG A 52 -2.73 -11.65 20.86
N TRP A 53 -1.79 -12.20 20.11
CA TRP A 53 -2.07 -13.14 19.04
C TRP A 53 -2.47 -14.49 19.66
N GLU A 54 -3.72 -14.91 19.46
CA GLU A 54 -4.20 -16.25 19.83
C GLU A 54 -4.22 -17.13 18.58
N GLY A 55 -3.19 -17.96 18.42
CA GLY A 55 -3.07 -18.91 17.32
C GLY A 55 -1.67 -19.49 17.21
N ASP A 56 -1.54 -20.80 16.99
CA ASP A 56 -0.26 -21.46 16.78
C ASP A 56 0.25 -21.22 15.34
N LEU A 57 1.31 -20.40 15.22
CA LEU A 57 1.94 -20.05 13.96
C LEU A 57 2.52 -21.27 13.22
N GLU A 58 2.96 -22.28 13.96
CA GLU A 58 3.56 -23.47 13.36
C GLU A 58 2.51 -24.34 12.69
N THR A 59 1.36 -24.56 13.34
CA THR A 59 0.22 -25.26 12.74
C THR A 59 -0.27 -24.59 11.45
N MET A 60 -0.28 -23.25 11.39
CA MET A 60 -0.69 -22.51 10.18
C MET A 60 0.28 -22.69 9.01
N ARG A 61 1.59 -22.71 9.28
CA ARG A 61 2.64 -22.87 8.24
C ARG A 61 2.71 -24.28 7.68
N LEU A 62 2.45 -25.29 8.51
CA LEU A 62 2.50 -26.70 8.12
C LEU A 62 1.34 -27.12 7.19
N SER A 63 0.23 -26.37 7.19
CA SER A 63 -0.94 -26.68 6.34
C SER A 63 -0.73 -26.46 4.83
N CYS A 64 0.39 -25.85 4.42
CA CYS A 64 0.71 -25.52 3.03
C CYS A 64 1.94 -26.27 2.47
N ALA A 65 2.30 -27.44 3.02
CA ALA A 65 3.36 -28.24 2.41
C ALA A 65 2.86 -28.91 1.11
N PRO A 66 3.56 -28.73 -0.03
CA PRO A 66 3.22 -29.43 -1.27
C PRO A 66 3.53 -30.93 -1.15
N VAL A 67 2.69 -31.72 -1.80
CA VAL A 67 2.77 -33.19 -1.93
C VAL A 67 4.19 -33.64 -2.28
N LYS A 68 4.72 -34.62 -1.53
CA LYS A 68 5.99 -35.30 -1.85
C LYS A 68 5.90 -35.87 -3.27
N ALA A 69 6.78 -35.41 -4.17
CA ALA A 69 7.02 -36.03 -5.46
C ALA A 69 7.84 -37.32 -5.25
N ASN A 70 7.33 -38.44 -5.79
CA ASN A 70 8.04 -39.70 -5.95
C ASN A 70 8.30 -39.91 -7.44
#